data_AF-A0A2W4TR82-F1
#
_entry.id   AF-A0A2W4TR82-F1
#
_cell.length_a   1.000
_cell.length_b   1.000
_cell.length_c   1.000
_cell.angle_alpha   90.00
_cell.angle_beta   90.00
_cell.angle_gamma   90.00
#
_symmetry.space_group_name_H-M   'P 1'
#
loop_
_entity.id
_entity.type
_entity.pdbx_description
1 polymer ?
#
loop_
_entity_poly.entity_id
_entity_poly.type
_entity_poly.pdbx_seq_one_letter_code
_entity_poly.pdbx_strand_id
1 'polypeptide(L)' 'MKCDRFNPLQWHSAVGLARQICARVFRDGGSPADAVAAFGLTNTHVASWNKAVDLIAEHLCLRDFRSFRSAA' A
#
# COMPACT_ATOMS: atom_id res chain seq x y z
N MET A 1 -14.21 -9.00 -3.67
CA MET A 1 -14.17 -8.94 -2.20
C MET A 1 -12.76 -9.36 -1.75
N LYS A 2 -11.83 -8.42 -1.57
CA LYS A 2 -10.42 -8.70 -1.19
C LYS A 2 -10.19 -8.69 0.33
N CYS A 3 -11.20 -8.34 1.12
CA CYS A 3 -11.08 -8.17 2.58
C CYS A 3 -11.01 -9.46 3.39
N ASP A 4 -11.06 -10.65 2.79
CA ASP A 4 -11.10 -11.91 3.54
C ASP A 4 -9.76 -12.23 4.25
N ARG A 5 -8.65 -11.69 3.73
CA ARG A 5 -7.30 -11.98 4.24
C ARG A 5 -6.82 -11.05 5.36
N PHE A 6 -7.50 -9.93 5.59
CA PHE A 6 -7.07 -8.90 6.54
C PHE A 6 -8.25 -8.43 7.39
N ASN A 7 -8.00 -8.11 8.66
CA ASN A 7 -9.01 -7.50 9.52
C ASN A 7 -9.60 -6.25 8.83
N PRO A 8 -10.94 -6.11 8.67
CA PRO A 8 -11.55 -5.00 7.94
C PRO A 8 -11.10 -3.61 8.43
N LEU A 9 -10.89 -3.46 9.74
CA LEU A 9 -10.38 -2.21 10.32
C LEU A 9 -8.93 -1.94 9.89
N GLN A 10 -8.07 -2.96 9.95
CA GLN A 10 -6.68 -2.86 9.50
C GLN A 10 -6.60 -2.48 8.02
N TRP A 11 -7.42 -3.11 7.18
CA TRP A 11 -7.50 -2.80 5.76
C TRP A 11 -7.97 -1.36 5.52
N HIS A 12 -9.02 -0.91 6.22
CA HIS A 12 -9.52 0.45 6.06
C HIS A 12 -8.46 1.51 6.43
N SER A 13 -7.76 1.30 7.55
CA SER A 13 -6.64 2.15 7.97
C SER A 13 -5.51 2.14 6.94
N ALA A 14 -5.12 0.96 6.44
CA ALA A 14 -4.07 0.81 5.44
C ALA A 14 -4.42 1.51 4.12
N VAL A 15 -5.67 1.41 3.65
CA VAL A 15 -6.15 2.12 2.46
C VAL A 15 -6.12 3.63 2.67
N GLY A 16 -6.53 4.13 3.83
CA GLY A 16 -6.47 5.54 4.17
C GLY A 16 -5.04 6.10 4.08
N LEU A 17 -4.09 5.40 4.69
CA LEU A 17 -2.67 5.76 4.65
C LEU A 17 -2.11 5.68 3.21
N ALA A 18 -2.39 4.59 2.50
CA ALA A 18 -1.95 4.40 1.11
C ALA A 18 -2.46 5.53 0.19
N ARG A 19 -3.70 5.99 0.37
CA ARG A 19 -4.24 7.15 -0.38
C ARG A 19 -3.48 8.44 -0.09
N GLN A 20 -3.16 8.71 1.17
CA GLN A 20 -2.39 9.91 1.54
C GLN A 20 -1.00 9.89 0.91
N ILE A 21 -0.34 8.74 0.90
CA ILE A 21 0.97 8.56 0.26
C ILE A 21 0.86 8.79 -1.26
N CYS A 22 -0.07 8.12 -1.93
CA CYS A 22 -0.29 8.31 -3.36
C CYS A 22 -0.62 9.77 -3.71
N ALA A 23 -1.43 10.46 -2.89
CA ALA A 23 -1.75 11.86 -3.08
C ALA A 23 -0.54 12.79 -2.91
N ARG A 24 0.43 12.43 -2.06
CA ARG A 24 1.70 13.15 -1.95
C ARG A 24 2.53 12.96 -3.22
N VAL A 25 2.74 11.72 -3.65
CA VAL A 25 3.50 11.41 -4.87
C VAL A 25 2.88 12.09 -6.10
N PHE A 26 1.55 12.08 -6.22
CA PHE A 26 0.85 12.77 -7.30
C PHE A 26 1.10 14.29 -7.30
N ARG A 27 1.07 14.93 -6.13
CA ARG A 27 1.35 16.37 -6.01
C ARG A 27 2.81 16.71 -6.33
N ASP A 28 3.72 15.81 -6.00
CA ASP A 28 5.14 15.94 -6.31
C ASP A 28 5.45 15.66 -7.80
N GLY A 29 4.44 15.33 -8.62
CA GLY A 29 4.57 15.08 -10.05
C GLY A 29 4.97 13.63 -10.41
N GLY A 30 4.92 12.71 -9.44
CA GLY A 30 5.25 11.31 -9.63
C GLY A 30 4.12 10.48 -10.24
N SER A 31 4.45 9.25 -10.60
CA SER A 31 3.52 8.27 -11.18
C SER A 31 3.05 7.23 -10.14
N PRO A 32 1.97 6.48 -10.44
CA PRO A 32 1.56 5.34 -9.62
C PRO A 32 2.67 4.30 -9.43
N ALA A 33 3.53 4.11 -10.44
CA ALA A 33 4.65 3.19 -10.37
C ALA A 33 5.72 3.68 -9.38
N ASP A 34 6.00 4.98 -9.35
CA ASP A 34 6.95 5.58 -8.40
C ASP A 34 6.46 5.44 -6.95
N ALA A 35 5.16 5.64 -6.73
CA ALA A 35 4.54 5.47 -5.42
C ALA A 35 4.70 4.03 -4.90
N VAL A 36 4.56 3.04 -5.76
CA VAL A 36 4.69 1.61 -5.42
C VAL A 36 6.17 1.22 -5.26
N ALA A 37 7.05 1.75 -6.12
CA ALA A 37 8.50 1.55 -6.04
C ALA A 37 9.10 2.05 -4.71
N ALA A 38 8.54 3.11 -4.12
CA ALA A 38 8.96 3.61 -2.79
C ALA A 38 8.78 2.57 -1.66
N PHE A 39 7.92 1.57 -1.85
CA PHE A 39 7.73 0.45 -0.91
C PHE A 39 8.56 -0.79 -1.28
N GLY A 40 9.46 -0.69 -2.26
CA GLY A 40 10.25 -1.81 -2.77
C GLY A 40 9.41 -2.82 -3.55
N LEU A 41 8.21 -2.44 -3.99
CA LEU A 41 7.34 -3.27 -4.80
C LEU A 41 7.70 -3.06 -6.28
N THR A 42 8.32 -4.07 -6.90
CA THR A 42 8.62 -4.08 -8.34
C THR A 42 7.38 -4.56 -9.10
N ASN A 43 6.46 -3.65 -9.38
CA ASN A 43 5.29 -3.97 -10.19
C ASN A 43 5.27 -3.11 -11.46
N THR A 44 5.62 -3.73 -12.59
CA THR A 44 5.80 -3.07 -13.90
C THR A 44 4.48 -2.64 -14.54
N HIS A 45 3.33 -2.98 -13.97
CA HIS A 45 2.01 -2.73 -14.57
C HIS A 45 1.04 -1.96 -13.66
N VAL A 46 1.54 -1.05 -12.82
CA VAL A 46 0.68 -0.14 -12.06
C VAL A 46 0.18 0.99 -12.96
N ALA A 47 -0.85 0.69 -13.74
CA ALA A 47 -1.44 1.63 -14.69
C ALA A 47 -2.38 2.67 -14.04
N SER A 48 -2.71 2.54 -12.76
CA SER A 48 -3.72 3.39 -12.11
C SER A 48 -3.48 3.57 -10.62
N TRP A 49 -3.77 4.78 -10.12
CA TRP A 49 -3.67 5.13 -8.70
C TRP A 49 -4.48 4.20 -7.79
N ASN A 50 -5.65 3.73 -8.22
CA ASN A 50 -6.44 2.76 -7.44
C ASN A 50 -5.69 1.43 -7.23
N LYS A 51 -4.99 0.93 -8.27
CA LYS A 51 -4.16 -0.28 -8.14
C LYS A 51 -2.95 -0.04 -7.24
N ALA A 52 -2.34 1.15 -7.32
CA ALA A 52 -1.23 1.54 -6.46
C ALA A 52 -1.65 1.53 -4.98
N VAL A 53 -2.81 2.12 -4.66
CA VAL A 53 -3.38 2.15 -3.31
C VAL A 53 -3.64 0.74 -2.79
N ASP A 54 -4.26 -0.14 -3.60
CA ASP A 54 -4.52 -1.53 -3.21
C ASP A 54 -3.20 -2.27 -2.87
N LEU A 55 -2.17 -2.14 -3.70
CA LEU A 55 -0.88 -2.81 -3.51
C LEU A 55 -0.14 -2.30 -2.27
N ILE A 56 -0.14 -0.99 -2.05
CA ILE A 56 0.50 -0.39 -0.87
C ILE A 56 -0.28 -0.77 0.39
N ALA A 57 -1.62 -0.73 0.36
CA ALA A 57 -2.45 -1.14 1.50
C ALA A 57 -2.22 -2.62 1.86
N GLU A 58 -2.13 -3.50 0.87
CA GLU A 58 -1.78 -4.91 1.08
C GLU A 58 -0.38 -5.06 1.71
N HIS A 59 0.60 -4.32 1.20
CA HIS A 59 1.95 -4.33 1.75
C HIS A 59 2.02 -3.83 3.20
N LEU A 60 1.25 -2.78 3.54
CA LEU A 60 1.15 -2.25 4.90
C LEU A 60 0.55 -3.30 5.85
N CYS A 61 -0.54 -3.96 5.46
CA CYS A 61 -1.14 -5.03 6.26
C CYS A 61 -0.20 -6.23 6.47
N LEU A 62 0.59 -6.59 5.45
CA LEU A 62 1.58 -7.67 5.54
C LEU A 62 2.80 -7.31 6.38
N ARG A 63 3.22 -6.05 6.40
CA ARG A 63 4.36 -5.56 7.21
C ARG A 63 4.02 -5.45 8.69
N ASP A 64 2.81 -5.01 9.03
CA ASP A 64 2.34 -4.99 10.42
C ASP A 64 2.47 -6.39 11.07
N PHE A 65 2.15 -7.43 10.30
CA PHE A 65 2.29 -8.83 10.70
C PHE A 65 3.73 -9.32 10.88
N ARG A 66 4.70 -8.65 10.25
CA ARG A 66 6.11 -9.07 10.24
C ARG A 66 6.94 -8.32 11.29
N SER A 67 6.56 -7.08 11.63
CA SER A 67 7.19 -6.33 12.72
C SER A 67 6.86 -6.92 14.10
N PHE A 68 5.70 -7.55 14.26
CA PHE A 68 5.32 -8.24 15.51
C PHE A 68 6.06 -9.56 15.76
N ARG A 69 6.86 -10.08 14.80
CA ARG A 69 7.49 -11.41 14.90
C ARG A 69 9.03 -11.39 15.02
N SER A 70 9.65 -10.22 15.20
CA SER A 70 11.11 -10.09 15.38
C SER A 70 11.52 -9.51 16.73
N ALA A 71 10.64 -9.57 17.73
CA ALA A 71 10.95 -9.19 19.11
C ALA A 71 10.44 -10.24 20.12
N ALA A 72 10.65 -11.53 19.83
CA ALA A 72 10.42 -12.63 20.75
C ALA A 72 11.66 -13.55 20.77
#